data_AF-A0A372DXV8-F1
#
_entry.id   AF-A0A372DXV8-F1
#
_cell.length_a   1.000
_cell.length_b   1.000
_cell.length_c   1.000
_cell.angle_alpha   90.00
_cell.angle_beta   90.00
_cell.angle_gamma   90.00
#
_symmetry.space_group_name_H-M   'P 1'
#
loop_
_entity.id
_entity.type
_entity.pdbx_description
1 polymer ?
#
loop_
_entity_poly.entity_id
_entity_poly.type
_entity_poly.pdbx_seq_one_letter_code
_entity_poly.pdbx_strand_id
1 'polypeptide(L)'
;MQSTNLTLACPESRTIPYRWATPGQHAQAVLWVAEQLHDHFPTLPVAAFAQAFHAFEPDLWEDGNGLWLDYADLVRLTQRVARSPLVPDLAPPIYCADAYYLADVLDYYHRAATDLLAELKDGAQIPNRRLVSLIERLAIGNSVVERVLRETKSKAVAHDALEVEPPSQL
;
A
#
# COMPACT_ATOMS: atom_id res chain seq x y z
N MET A 1 -15.88 -16.09 -49.46
CA MET A 1 -15.95 -16.54 -48.06
C MET A 1 -14.90 -15.76 -47.29
N GLN A 2 -15.30 -14.71 -46.58
CA GLN A 2 -14.42 -13.92 -45.72
C GLN A 2 -14.86 -14.17 -44.29
N SER A 3 -13.98 -14.79 -43.51
CA SER A 3 -14.17 -15.02 -42.08
C SER A 3 -14.06 -13.69 -41.34
N THR A 4 -15.15 -13.27 -40.72
CA THR A 4 -15.18 -12.19 -39.74
C THR A 4 -14.41 -12.62 -38.49
N ASN A 5 -13.27 -11.97 -38.25
CA ASN A 5 -12.65 -11.93 -36.92
C ASN A 5 -13.61 -11.19 -35.98
N LEU A 6 -14.28 -11.94 -35.12
CA LEU A 6 -14.94 -11.39 -33.95
C LEU A 6 -13.83 -11.03 -32.95
N THR A 7 -13.42 -9.77 -32.97
CA THR A 7 -12.70 -9.18 -31.84
C THR A 7 -13.63 -9.29 -30.63
N LEU A 8 -13.35 -10.26 -29.76
CA LEU A 8 -13.98 -10.37 -28.44
C LEU A 8 -13.69 -9.08 -27.70
N ALA A 9 -14.69 -8.21 -27.62
CA ALA A 9 -14.66 -7.02 -26.80
C ALA A 9 -14.45 -7.47 -25.35
N CYS A 10 -13.34 -7.05 -24.74
CA CYS A 10 -13.14 -7.17 -23.31
C CYS A 10 -14.28 -6.38 -22.64
N PRO A 11 -15.08 -6.97 -21.74
CA PRO A 11 -16.19 -6.25 -21.12
C PRO A 11 -15.64 -5.05 -20.34
N GLU A 12 -16.13 -3.85 -20.65
CA GLU A 12 -15.78 -2.62 -19.95
C GLU A 12 -16.13 -2.76 -18.47
N SER A 13 -15.13 -2.68 -17.59
CA SER A 13 -15.34 -2.70 -16.14
C SER A 13 -16.29 -1.57 -15.74
N ARG A 14 -17.31 -1.90 -14.94
CA ARG A 14 -18.33 -0.96 -14.49
C ARG A 14 -18.14 -0.65 -13.01
N THR A 15 -18.13 0.64 -12.68
CA THR A 15 -18.21 1.09 -11.29
C THR A 15 -19.67 1.09 -10.81
N ILE A 16 -19.91 0.54 -9.63
CA ILE A 16 -21.18 0.49 -8.92
C ILE A 16 -21.00 1.23 -7.59
N PRO A 17 -21.55 2.45 -7.47
CA PRO A 17 -21.50 3.18 -6.22
C PRO A 17 -22.06 2.38 -5.04
N TYR A 18 -21.42 2.44 -3.87
CA TYR A 18 -21.76 1.61 -2.71
C TYR A 18 -23.27 1.59 -2.40
N ARG A 19 -23.91 2.77 -2.40
CA ARG A 19 -25.34 2.97 -2.13
C ARG A 19 -26.29 2.30 -3.13
N TRP A 20 -25.78 1.89 -4.29
CA TRP A 20 -26.54 1.25 -5.37
C TRP A 20 -26.23 -0.24 -5.52
N ALA A 21 -25.19 -0.72 -4.83
CA ALA A 21 -24.90 -2.14 -4.79
C ALA A 21 -25.98 -2.89 -3.98
N THR A 22 -26.35 -4.06 -4.47
CA THR A 22 -27.32 -4.92 -3.78
C THR A 22 -26.68 -5.60 -2.57
N PRO A 23 -27.47 -6.08 -1.59
CA PRO A 23 -26.93 -6.82 -0.45
C PRO A 23 -26.09 -8.04 -0.84
N GLY A 24 -26.45 -8.71 -1.95
CA GLY A 24 -25.67 -9.83 -2.48
C GLY A 24 -24.30 -9.39 -3.01
N GLN A 25 -24.25 -8.24 -3.70
CA GLN A 25 -23.00 -7.66 -4.19
C GLN A 25 -22.11 -7.18 -3.04
N HIS A 26 -22.69 -6.58 -2.00
CA HIS A 26 -21.94 -6.25 -0.78
C HIS A 26 -21.36 -7.51 -0.12
N ALA A 27 -22.15 -8.57 0.03
CA ALA A 27 -21.67 -9.81 0.63
C ALA A 27 -20.54 -10.45 -0.19
N GLN A 28 -20.64 -10.45 -1.51
CA GLN A 28 -19.60 -10.96 -2.40
C GLN A 28 -18.32 -10.11 -2.31
N ALA A 29 -18.43 -8.78 -2.29
CA ALA A 29 -17.28 -7.91 -2.14
C ALA A 29 -16.60 -8.07 -0.78
N VAL A 30 -17.36 -8.27 0.30
CA VAL A 30 -16.81 -8.55 1.63
C VAL A 30 -16.02 -9.86 1.65
N LEU A 31 -16.54 -10.91 1.02
CA LEU A 31 -15.84 -12.19 0.90
C LEU A 31 -14.55 -12.03 0.09
N TRP A 32 -14.64 -11.35 -1.06
CA TRP A 32 -13.47 -11.05 -1.88
C TRP A 32 -12.39 -10.29 -1.08
N VAL A 33 -12.77 -9.25 -0.32
CA VAL A 33 -11.83 -8.52 0.55
C VAL A 33 -11.21 -9.44 1.60
N ALA A 34 -12.01 -10.30 2.24
CA ALA A 34 -11.52 -11.21 3.26
C ALA A 34 -10.51 -12.23 2.68
N GLU A 35 -10.73 -12.70 1.46
CA GLU A 35 -9.80 -13.56 0.72
C GLU A 35 -8.50 -12.81 0.36
N GLN A 36 -8.60 -11.62 -0.22
CA GLN A 36 -7.44 -10.82 -0.61
C GLN A 36 -6.56 -10.42 0.58
N LEU A 37 -7.17 -10.20 1.74
CA LEU A 37 -6.47 -9.75 2.95
C LEU A 37 -6.18 -10.88 3.93
N HIS A 38 -6.47 -12.14 3.57
CA HIS A 38 -6.31 -13.27 4.46
C HIS A 38 -4.87 -13.41 4.96
N ASP A 39 -3.89 -13.28 4.07
CA ASP A 39 -2.46 -13.38 4.42
C ASP A 39 -2.00 -12.28 5.38
N HIS A 40 -2.68 -11.14 5.37
CA HIS A 40 -2.40 -10.03 6.28
C HIS A 40 -3.15 -10.14 7.62
N PHE A 41 -4.33 -10.76 7.64
CA PHE A 41 -5.16 -10.90 8.83
C PHE A 41 -5.74 -12.32 8.96
N PRO A 42 -4.90 -13.35 9.15
CA PRO A 42 -5.32 -14.75 9.05
C PRO A 42 -6.32 -15.17 10.14
N THR A 43 -6.32 -14.46 11.26
CA THR A 43 -7.18 -14.74 12.42
C THR A 43 -8.43 -13.86 12.48
N LEU A 44 -8.58 -12.90 11.56
CA LEU A 44 -9.68 -11.94 11.60
C LEU A 44 -10.95 -12.56 11.00
N PRO A 45 -12.09 -12.56 11.71
CA PRO A 45 -13.32 -13.13 11.18
C PRO A 45 -13.93 -12.26 10.08
N VAL A 46 -14.61 -12.89 9.12
CA VAL A 46 -15.34 -12.21 8.02
C VAL A 46 -16.27 -11.10 8.53
N ALA A 47 -16.89 -11.28 9.70
CA ALA A 47 -17.75 -10.27 10.31
C ALA A 47 -17.02 -8.94 10.61
N ALA A 48 -15.73 -8.99 10.96
CA ALA A 48 -14.94 -7.77 11.20
C ALA A 48 -14.58 -7.07 9.87
N PHE A 49 -14.30 -7.85 8.80
CA PHE A 49 -14.16 -7.29 7.45
C PHE A 49 -15.46 -6.64 6.97
N ALA A 50 -16.61 -7.29 7.18
CA ALA A 50 -17.92 -6.74 6.86
C ALA A 50 -18.17 -5.40 7.56
N GLN A 51 -17.87 -5.33 8.87
CA GLN A 51 -18.03 -4.10 9.64
C GLN A 51 -17.13 -2.97 9.10
N ALA A 52 -15.86 -3.26 8.82
CA ALA A 52 -14.93 -2.27 8.27
C ALA A 52 -15.33 -1.82 6.86
N PHE A 53 -15.79 -2.75 6.02
CA PHE A 53 -16.26 -2.51 4.66
C PHE A 53 -17.49 -1.58 4.66
N HIS A 54 -18.52 -1.89 5.45
CA HIS A 54 -19.72 -1.07 5.55
C HIS A 54 -19.47 0.30 6.21
N ALA A 55 -18.47 0.42 7.07
CA ALA A 55 -18.06 1.72 7.62
C ALA A 55 -17.22 2.55 6.64
N PHE A 56 -16.63 1.92 5.62
CA PHE A 56 -15.86 2.59 4.57
C PHE A 56 -16.70 2.97 3.36
N GLU A 57 -17.75 2.20 3.08
CA GLU A 57 -18.67 2.42 1.96
C GLU A 57 -17.94 2.55 0.60
N PRO A 58 -17.03 1.63 0.24
CA PRO A 58 -16.27 1.73 -1.02
C PRO A 58 -17.17 1.45 -2.23
N ASP A 59 -16.87 2.14 -3.33
CA ASP A 59 -17.50 1.83 -4.61
C ASP A 59 -16.97 0.48 -5.12
N LEU A 60 -17.85 -0.30 -5.75
CA LEU A 60 -17.52 -1.61 -6.28
C LEU A 60 -17.18 -1.52 -7.76
N TRP A 61 -16.28 -2.37 -8.20
CA TRP A 61 -15.98 -2.56 -9.61
C TRP A 61 -16.45 -3.95 -10.02
N GLU A 62 -17.18 -4.01 -11.12
CA GLU A 62 -17.70 -5.25 -11.68
C GLU A 62 -17.17 -5.43 -13.10
N ASP A 63 -16.60 -6.60 -13.38
CA ASP A 63 -16.26 -7.02 -14.73
C ASP A 63 -16.71 -8.48 -14.97
N GLY A 64 -16.32 -9.06 -16.11
CA GLY A 64 -16.66 -10.43 -16.47
C GLY A 64 -16.16 -11.51 -15.50
N ASN A 65 -15.25 -11.17 -14.59
CA ASN A 65 -14.65 -12.08 -13.60
C ASN A 65 -15.25 -11.90 -12.19
N GLY A 66 -16.01 -10.83 -11.93
CA GLY A 66 -16.73 -10.64 -10.68
C GLY A 66 -16.62 -9.24 -10.10
N LEU A 67 -16.86 -9.13 -8.78
CA LEU A 67 -16.81 -7.89 -8.01
C LEU A 67 -15.50 -7.74 -7.26
N TRP A 68 -14.90 -6.56 -7.36
CA TRP A 68 -13.65 -6.20 -6.71
C TRP A 68 -13.67 -4.73 -6.26
N LEU A 69 -12.67 -4.34 -5.46
CA LEU A 69 -12.44 -2.95 -5.07
C LEU A 69 -11.21 -2.45 -5.81
N ASP A 70 -11.19 -1.17 -6.20
CA ASP A 70 -9.96 -0.60 -6.72
C ASP A 70 -8.82 -0.70 -5.70
N TYR A 71 -7.60 -0.70 -6.23
CA TYR A 71 -6.41 -0.90 -5.41
C TYR A 71 -6.27 0.16 -4.30
N ALA A 72 -6.64 1.42 -4.57
CA ALA A 72 -6.53 2.48 -3.58
C ALA A 72 -7.52 2.28 -2.43
N ASP A 73 -8.74 1.87 -2.74
CA ASP A 73 -9.79 1.55 -1.77
C ASP A 73 -9.46 0.27 -0.99
N LEU A 74 -8.91 -0.76 -1.63
CA LEU A 74 -8.41 -1.95 -0.93
C LEU A 74 -7.29 -1.58 0.06
N VAL A 75 -6.34 -0.73 -0.33
CA VAL A 75 -5.26 -0.26 0.55
C VAL A 75 -5.83 0.56 1.73
N ARG A 76 -6.78 1.46 1.49
CA ARG A 76 -7.43 2.26 2.54
C ARG A 76 -8.22 1.39 3.52
N LEU A 77 -8.96 0.41 2.99
CA LEU A 77 -9.70 -0.55 3.80
C LEU A 77 -8.75 -1.39 4.66
N THR A 78 -7.65 -1.88 4.07
CA THR A 78 -6.59 -2.61 4.78
C THR A 78 -6.03 -1.81 5.96
N GLN A 79 -5.75 -0.52 5.74
CA GLN A 79 -5.27 0.37 6.81
C GLN A 79 -6.30 0.61 7.90
N ARG A 80 -7.58 0.76 7.53
CA ARG A 80 -8.68 0.91 8.49
C ARG A 80 -8.85 -0.35 9.33
N VAL A 81 -8.76 -1.53 8.70
CA VAL A 81 -8.78 -2.81 9.40
C VAL A 81 -7.58 -2.91 10.35
N ALA A 82 -6.36 -2.62 9.89
CA ALA A 82 -5.14 -2.65 10.71
C ALA A 82 -5.18 -1.71 11.93
N ARG A 83 -5.97 -0.63 11.89
CA ARG A 83 -6.16 0.32 13.01
C ARG A 83 -7.34 -0.04 13.91
N SER A 84 -8.12 -1.07 13.57
CA SER A 84 -9.26 -1.50 14.36
C SER A 84 -8.79 -2.16 15.65
N PRO A 85 -9.46 -1.90 16.80
CA PRO A 85 -9.14 -2.58 18.06
C PRO A 85 -9.41 -4.10 18.00
N LEU A 86 -10.07 -4.57 16.95
CA LEU A 86 -10.36 -5.98 16.71
C LEU A 86 -9.18 -6.74 16.08
N VAL A 87 -8.14 -6.05 15.63
CA VAL A 87 -6.97 -6.65 14.99
C VAL A 87 -5.81 -6.72 16.00
N PRO A 88 -5.17 -7.88 16.21
CA PRO A 88 -3.95 -7.97 17.01
C PRO A 88 -2.84 -7.14 16.35
N ASP A 89 -1.93 -6.59 17.15
CA ASP A 89 -0.81 -5.79 16.63
C ASP A 89 -0.06 -6.54 15.51
N LEU A 90 -0.09 -5.98 14.30
CA LEU A 90 0.51 -6.59 13.13
C LEU A 90 2.05 -6.56 13.23
N ALA A 91 2.68 -7.69 12.94
CA ALA A 91 4.13 -7.82 12.85
C ALA A 91 4.52 -8.42 11.49
N PRO A 92 5.03 -7.62 10.52
CA PRO A 92 5.29 -6.18 10.60
C PRO A 92 4.02 -5.31 10.41
N PRO A 93 4.02 -4.06 10.90
CA PRO A 93 2.96 -3.09 10.65
C PRO A 93 2.68 -2.87 9.16
N ILE A 94 1.44 -2.48 8.83
CA ILE A 94 1.08 -2.00 7.48
C ILE A 94 1.19 -0.47 7.47
N TYR A 95 2.22 0.07 6.82
CA TYR A 95 2.36 1.51 6.62
C TYR A 95 1.58 1.97 5.38
N CYS A 96 1.03 3.19 5.45
CA CYS A 96 0.36 3.82 4.32
C CYS A 96 1.35 4.45 3.34
N ALA A 97 0.90 4.73 2.12
CA ALA A 97 1.70 5.42 1.10
C ALA A 97 2.23 6.77 1.59
N ASP A 98 1.44 7.53 2.37
CA ASP A 98 1.90 8.80 2.95
C ASP A 98 3.03 8.58 3.98
N ALA A 99 2.97 7.52 4.78
CA ALA A 99 4.02 7.19 5.72
C ALA A 99 5.30 6.76 4.99
N TYR A 100 5.16 6.03 3.87
CA TYR A 100 6.28 5.72 2.99
C TYR A 100 6.89 6.97 2.36
N TYR A 101 6.07 7.87 1.79
CA TYR A 101 6.52 9.12 1.20
C TYR A 101 7.27 9.98 2.22
N LEU A 102 6.72 10.15 3.43
CA LEU A 102 7.38 10.89 4.50
C LEU A 102 8.69 10.22 4.93
N ALA A 103 8.72 8.88 4.98
CA ALA A 103 9.95 8.15 5.28
C ALA A 103 11.01 8.37 4.20
N ASP A 104 10.64 8.33 2.92
CA ASP A 104 11.56 8.55 1.79
C ASP A 104 12.14 9.98 1.81
N VAL A 105 11.30 10.99 2.04
CA VAL A 105 11.73 12.39 2.19
C VAL A 105 12.70 12.56 3.37
N LEU A 106 12.42 11.92 4.51
CA LEU A 106 13.30 12.00 5.68
C LEU A 106 14.62 11.26 5.48
N ASP A 107 14.62 10.13 4.78
CA ASP A 107 15.84 9.41 4.39
C ASP A 107 16.70 10.24 3.42
N TYR A 108 16.07 10.93 2.46
CA TYR A 108 16.76 11.88 1.59
C TYR A 108 17.46 12.99 2.40
N TYR A 109 16.76 13.63 3.33
CA TYR A 109 17.37 14.68 4.17
C TYR A 109 18.48 14.14 5.08
N HIS A 110 18.33 12.92 5.59
CA HIS A 110 19.38 12.26 6.36
C HIS A 110 20.66 12.07 5.55
N ARG A 111 20.55 11.57 4.32
CA ARG A 111 21.70 11.39 3.41
C ARG A 111 22.33 12.74 3.05
N ALA A 112 21.52 13.71 2.64
CA ALA A 112 22.01 15.05 2.31
C ALA A 112 22.71 15.72 3.50
N ALA A 113 22.19 15.55 4.73
CA ALA A 113 22.84 16.08 5.93
C ALA A 113 24.15 15.35 6.27
N THR A 114 24.23 14.05 6.00
CA THR A 114 25.45 13.26 6.19
C THR A 114 26.55 13.72 5.24
N ASP A 115 26.21 13.94 3.97
CA ASP A 115 27.13 14.46 2.96
C ASP A 115 27.61 15.88 3.33
N LEU A 116 26.68 16.76 3.73
CA LEU A 116 27.02 18.12 4.20
C LEU A 116 27.92 18.11 5.45
N LEU A 117 27.74 17.17 6.38
CA LEU A 117 28.67 17.04 7.52
C LEU A 117 30.07 16.65 7.10
N ALA A 118 30.22 15.81 6.07
CA ALA A 118 31.52 15.45 5.53
C ALA A 118 32.19 16.68 4.89
N GLU A 119 31.46 17.44 4.06
CA GLU A 119 31.95 18.68 3.45
C GLU A 119 32.34 19.76 4.48
N LEU A 120 31.57 19.88 5.56
CA LEU A 120 31.88 20.81 6.66
C LEU A 120 33.16 20.45 7.39
N LYS A 121 33.46 19.16 7.55
CA LYS A 121 34.72 18.69 8.15
C LYS A 121 35.92 18.97 7.25
N ASP A 122 35.72 18.98 5.93
CA ASP A 122 36.76 19.16 4.93
C ASP A 122 37.11 20.62 4.61
N GLY A 123 36.44 21.61 5.23
CA GLY A 123 36.95 22.99 5.33
C GLY A 123 36.07 24.12 4.80
N ALA A 124 34.76 23.94 4.69
CA ALA A 124 33.86 24.99 4.20
C ALA A 124 33.36 25.96 5.30
N GLN A 125 34.11 27.05 5.55
CA GLN A 125 33.75 28.22 6.39
C GLN A 125 33.31 27.93 7.85
N ILE A 126 33.27 28.96 8.70
CA ILE A 126 32.75 28.85 10.07
C ILE A 126 31.22 28.80 9.98
N PRO A 127 30.56 27.65 10.08
CA PRO A 127 29.14 27.56 9.80
C PRO A 127 28.38 28.05 11.03
N ASN A 128 27.26 28.73 10.82
CA ASN A 128 26.39 29.18 11.91
C ASN A 128 26.07 27.98 12.82
N ARG A 129 26.31 28.10 14.14
CA ARG A 129 26.06 27.01 15.12
C ARG A 129 24.67 26.39 14.99
N ARG A 130 23.65 27.18 14.64
CA ARG A 130 22.27 26.67 14.43
C ARG A 130 22.16 25.79 13.19
N LEU A 131 22.87 26.15 12.13
CA LEU A 131 22.95 25.37 10.89
C LEU A 131 23.64 24.03 11.15
N VAL A 132 24.82 24.05 11.80
CA VAL A 132 25.55 22.81 12.16
C VAL A 132 24.68 21.89 13.00
N SER A 133 24.03 22.44 14.04
CA SER A 133 23.17 21.64 14.92
C SER A 133 21.94 21.04 14.20
N LEU A 134 21.38 21.74 13.21
CA LEU A 134 20.30 21.20 12.38
C LEU A 134 20.81 20.05 11.50
N ILE A 135 21.95 20.24 10.83
CA ILE A 135 22.56 19.21 9.97
C ILE A 135 22.91 17.98 10.82
N GLU A 136 23.57 18.16 11.97
CA GLU A 136 23.85 17.08 12.91
C GLU A 136 22.59 16.32 13.31
N ARG A 137 21.50 17.02 13.64
CA ARG A 137 20.22 16.39 14.00
C ARG A 137 19.61 15.56 12.86
N LEU A 138 19.69 16.05 11.62
CA LEU A 138 19.19 15.32 10.45
C LEU A 138 20.09 14.10 10.14
N ALA A 139 21.40 14.23 10.35
CA ALA A 139 22.37 13.17 10.11
C ALA A 139 22.37 12.06 11.18
N ILE A 140 21.70 12.24 12.33
CA ILE A 140 21.51 11.14 13.31
C ILE A 140 20.70 9.99 12.71
N GLY A 141 19.84 10.28 11.73
CA GLY A 141 18.94 9.31 11.13
C GLY A 141 17.71 9.04 11.99
N ASN A 142 16.83 8.17 11.50
CA ASN A 142 15.57 7.85 12.17
C ASN A 142 15.24 6.36 11.98
N SER A 143 15.32 5.58 13.06
CA SER A 143 15.06 4.13 13.02
C SER A 143 13.64 3.77 12.61
N VAL A 144 12.67 4.68 12.81
CA VAL A 144 11.30 4.50 12.31
C VAL A 144 11.26 4.63 10.80
N VAL A 145 11.99 5.60 10.22
CA VAL A 145 12.11 5.78 8.78
C VAL A 145 12.73 4.55 8.12
N GLU A 146 13.83 4.05 8.67
CA GLU A 146 14.47 2.82 8.17
C GLU A 146 13.54 1.61 8.21
N ARG A 147 12.78 1.47 9.31
CA ARG A 147 11.80 0.38 9.46
C ARG A 147 10.68 0.51 8.42
N VAL A 148 10.11 1.69 8.25
CA VAL A 148 9.05 1.96 7.25
C VAL A 148 9.54 1.64 5.84
N LEU A 149 10.72 2.13 5.45
CA LEU A 149 11.26 1.89 4.12
C LEU A 149 11.52 0.40 3.87
N ARG A 150 12.08 -0.32 4.85
CA ARG A 150 12.37 -1.75 4.76
C ARG A 150 11.10 -2.58 4.62
N GLU A 151 10.16 -2.41 5.55
CA GLU A 151 8.92 -3.19 5.60
C GLU A 151 8.00 -2.88 4.40
N THR A 152 8.10 -1.69 3.79
CA THR A 152 7.35 -1.33 2.58
C THR A 152 8.03 -1.86 1.30
N LYS A 153 9.37 -1.73 1.17
CA LYS A 153 10.12 -2.24 -0.01
C LYS A 153 10.05 -3.77 -0.12
N SER A 154 10.11 -4.49 1.00
CA SER A 154 9.97 -5.95 1.00
C SER A 154 8.61 -6.44 0.51
N LYS A 155 7.54 -5.64 0.68
CA LYS A 155 6.20 -5.97 0.17
C LYS A 155 6.03 -5.69 -1.32
N ALA A 156 6.63 -4.61 -1.84
CA ALA A 156 6.59 -4.32 -3.28
C ALA A 156 7.30 -5.41 -4.11
N VAL A 157 8.45 -5.92 -3.63
CA VAL A 157 9.18 -7.00 -4.31
C VAL A 157 8.42 -8.34 -4.26
N ALA A 158 7.67 -8.61 -3.19
CA ALA A 158 6.85 -9.81 -3.10
C ALA A 158 5.63 -9.78 -4.05
N HIS A 159 5.11 -8.58 -4.36
CA HIS A 159 4.02 -8.40 -5.32
C HIS A 159 4.51 -8.54 -6.77
N ASP A 160 5.64 -7.93 -7.13
CA ASP A 160 6.27 -8.06 -8.46
C ASP A 160 6.67 -9.52 -8.78
N ALA A 161 7.10 -10.29 -7.76
CA ALA A 161 7.49 -11.68 -7.94
C ALA A 161 6.30 -12.62 -8.25
N LEU A 162 5.07 -12.21 -7.98
CA LEU A 162 3.85 -12.96 -8.31
C LEU A 162 3.29 -12.61 -9.70
N GLU A 163 3.79 -11.56 -10.36
CA GLU A 163 3.40 -11.20 -11.73
C GLU A 163 4.29 -11.83 -12.81
N VAL A 164 5.39 -12.50 -12.44
CA VAL A 164 6.31 -13.15 -13.37
C VAL A 164 6.22 -14.68 -13.26
N GLU A 165 5.14 -15.27 -13.78
CA GLU A 165 5.21 -16.68 -14.19
C GLU A 165 6.14 -16.81 -15.41
N PRO A 166 7.15 -17.69 -15.39
CA PRO A 166 7.93 -17.98 -16.59
C PRO A 166 7.07 -18.74 -17.61
N PRO A 167 7.24 -18.51 -18.93
CA PRO A 167 6.51 -19.27 -19.93
C PRO A 167 6.89 -20.75 -19.80
N SER A 168 5.88 -21.58 -19.55
CA SER A 168 6.00 -23.02 -19.62
C SER A 168 6.50 -23.40 -21.02
N GLN A 169 7.72 -23.92 -21.08
CA GLN A 169 8.29 -24.49 -22.30
C GLN A 169 7.54 -25.80 -22.60
N LEU A 170 6.87 -25.83 -23.76
CA LEU A 170 6.47 -27.04 -24.46
C LEU A 170 7.67 -27.63 -25.19
#